data_AF-A0A9D7RNS5-F1
#
_entry.id   AF-A0A9D7RNS5-F1
#
_cell.length_a   1.000
_cell.length_b   1.000
_cell.length_c   1.000
_cell.angle_alpha   90.00
_cell.angle_beta   90.00
_cell.angle_gamma   90.00
#
_symmetry.space_group_name_H-M   'P 1'
#
loop_
_entity.id
_entity.type
_entity.pdbx_description
1 polymer ?
#
loop_
_entity_poly.entity_id
_entity_poly.type
_entity_poly.pdbx_seq_one_letter_code
_entity_poly.pdbx_strand_id
1 'polypeptide(L)'
;MVTEIGCPYISGARATMLRKALDAGADVVVFIDHDLSWRPADLLKLIDTPGEVVAGLYRFKEDGPVKFMGVLDDNEDGSPKVRADGCIKATRIPAGFMKITKEAVGRFMTAYPALNYGPPYHLSTDLFNHGAHAGAWWGEDYAFSRNWCAIGGELWVVPDLSLTHHAQSEAYPGNFHKFMMAQPGGCEYDNDRA
;
A
#
# COMPACT_ATOMS: atom_id res chain seq x y z
N MET A 1 13.19 11.75 -17.94
CA MET A 1 13.08 10.67 -16.94
C MET A 1 13.65 11.22 -15.64
N VAL A 2 12.90 11.11 -14.54
CA VAL A 2 13.32 11.58 -13.22
C VAL A 2 13.79 10.37 -12.41
N THR A 3 14.98 10.42 -11.83
CA THR A 3 15.55 9.33 -11.04
C THR A 3 16.12 9.85 -9.73
N GLU A 4 16.26 8.94 -8.76
CA GLU A 4 17.02 9.12 -7.52
C GLU A 4 18.00 7.97 -7.41
N ILE A 5 19.31 8.26 -7.41
CA ILE A 5 20.38 7.25 -7.47
C ILE A 5 21.36 7.53 -6.33
N GLY A 6 21.83 6.48 -5.66
CA GLY A 6 22.83 6.60 -4.59
C GLY A 6 22.24 6.87 -3.20
N CYS A 7 20.91 6.82 -3.05
CA CYS A 7 20.28 6.86 -1.74
C CYS A 7 20.20 5.44 -1.14
N PRO A 8 20.89 5.14 -0.03
CA PRO A 8 20.81 3.82 0.60
C PRO A 8 19.51 3.62 1.41
N TYR A 9 18.74 4.69 1.62
CA TYR A 9 17.51 4.68 2.39
C TYR A 9 16.31 4.75 1.46
N ILE A 10 15.59 3.65 1.33
CA ILE A 10 14.39 3.57 0.48
C ILE A 10 13.32 4.60 0.87
N SER A 11 13.13 4.87 2.17
CA SER A 11 12.20 5.91 2.63
C SER A 11 12.63 7.31 2.15
N GLY A 12 13.93 7.62 2.22
CA GLY A 12 14.51 8.85 1.68
C GLY A 12 14.35 8.97 0.17
N ALA A 13 14.59 7.87 -0.57
CA ALA A 13 14.38 7.84 -2.02
C ALA A 13 12.90 8.07 -2.38
N ARG A 14 11.97 7.41 -1.67
CA ARG A 14 10.51 7.61 -1.83
C ARG A 14 10.12 9.06 -1.54
N ALA A 15 10.63 9.67 -0.48
CA ALA A 15 10.34 11.06 -0.11
C ALA A 15 10.84 12.06 -1.17
N THR A 16 12.06 11.85 -1.69
CA THR A 16 12.60 12.67 -2.79
C THR A 16 11.76 12.54 -4.07
N MET A 17 11.39 11.31 -4.45
CA MET A 17 10.56 11.08 -5.64
C MET A 17 9.14 11.63 -5.48
N LEU A 18 8.57 11.53 -4.27
CA LEU A 18 7.30 12.14 -3.92
C LEU A 18 7.34 13.66 -4.09
N ARG A 19 8.37 14.33 -3.55
CA ARG A 19 8.54 15.79 -3.71
C ARG A 19 8.59 16.18 -5.19
N LYS A 20 9.36 15.45 -6.01
CA LYS A 20 9.45 15.69 -7.45
C LYS A 20 8.09 15.50 -8.16
N ALA A 21 7.29 14.52 -7.74
CA ALA A 21 5.94 14.33 -8.28
C ALA A 21 4.99 15.49 -7.91
N LEU A 22 5.06 15.98 -6.67
CA LEU A 22 4.29 17.13 -6.23
C LEU A 22 4.71 18.43 -6.95
N ASP A 23 6.00 18.61 -7.21
CA ASP A 23 6.51 19.75 -7.99
C ASP A 23 6.01 19.72 -9.45
N ALA A 24 5.77 18.53 -9.99
CA ALA A 24 5.15 18.35 -11.31
C ALA A 24 3.62 18.57 -11.30
N GLY A 25 3.03 18.89 -10.13
CA GLY A 25 1.60 19.13 -9.99
C GLY A 25 0.74 17.86 -9.98
N ALA A 26 1.31 16.71 -9.59
CA ALA A 26 0.56 15.46 -9.52
C ALA A 26 -0.58 15.53 -8.49
N ASP A 27 -1.80 15.19 -8.90
CA ASP A 27 -2.95 15.01 -8.00
C ASP A 27 -2.88 13.67 -7.25
N VAL A 28 -2.28 12.68 -7.91
CA VAL A 28 -2.16 11.31 -7.44
C VAL A 28 -0.72 10.84 -7.67
N VAL A 29 -0.14 10.23 -6.63
CA VAL A 29 1.17 9.59 -6.69
C VAL A 29 1.00 8.11 -6.43
N VAL A 30 1.51 7.28 -7.33
CA VAL A 30 1.49 5.82 -7.20
C VAL A 30 2.90 5.33 -6.88
N PHE A 31 3.04 4.60 -5.78
CA PHE A 31 4.24 3.85 -5.43
C PHE A 31 4.12 2.46 -6.03
N ILE A 32 5.14 2.10 -6.80
CA ILE A 32 5.26 0.82 -7.49
C ILE A 32 6.62 0.23 -7.19
N ASP A 33 6.66 -0.96 -6.59
CA ASP A 33 7.92 -1.69 -6.41
C ASP A 33 8.37 -2.31 -7.74
N HIS A 34 9.68 -2.30 -7.95
CA HIS A 34 10.31 -2.73 -9.21
C HIS A 34 10.10 -4.22 -9.56
N ASP A 35 9.72 -5.02 -8.58
CA ASP A 35 9.56 -6.48 -8.65
C ASP A 35 8.09 -6.90 -8.67
N LEU A 36 7.19 -5.98 -9.05
CA LEU A 36 5.80 -6.29 -9.35
C LEU A 36 5.52 -6.23 -10.84
N SER A 37 4.63 -7.11 -11.29
CA SER A 37 3.95 -7.02 -12.58
C SER A 37 2.44 -6.94 -12.36
N TRP A 38 1.76 -6.19 -13.21
CA TRP A 38 0.32 -5.95 -13.15
C TRP A 38 -0.26 -5.80 -14.55
N ARG A 39 -1.59 -5.92 -14.68
CA ARG A 39 -2.27 -5.58 -15.93
C ARG A 39 -2.44 -4.07 -16.02
N PRO A 40 -2.31 -3.42 -17.19
CA PRO A 40 -2.52 -1.97 -17.31
C PRO A 40 -3.86 -1.49 -16.73
N ALA A 41 -4.93 -2.27 -16.92
CA ALA A 41 -6.25 -1.97 -16.37
C ALA A 41 -6.29 -1.99 -14.83
N ASP A 42 -5.45 -2.78 -14.17
CA ASP A 42 -5.38 -2.85 -12.70
C ASP A 42 -4.75 -1.58 -12.11
N LEU A 43 -3.79 -0.96 -12.81
CA LEU A 43 -3.24 0.34 -12.42
C LEU A 43 -4.26 1.46 -12.58
N LEU A 44 -5.01 1.47 -13.69
CA LEU A 44 -6.09 2.44 -13.89
C LEU A 44 -7.17 2.28 -12.82
N LYS A 45 -7.58 1.03 -12.53
CA LYS A 45 -8.53 0.72 -11.45
C LYS A 45 -8.04 1.26 -10.10
N LEU A 46 -6.77 1.08 -9.75
CA LEU A 46 -6.20 1.64 -8.52
C LEU A 46 -6.29 3.18 -8.49
N ILE A 47 -5.88 3.85 -9.58
CA ILE A 47 -5.88 5.31 -9.71
C ILE A 47 -7.30 5.87 -9.56
N ASP A 48 -8.27 5.29 -10.27
CA ASP A 48 -9.66 5.75 -10.34
C ASP A 48 -10.47 5.41 -9.08
N THR A 49 -10.02 4.41 -8.29
CA THR A 49 -10.71 4.01 -7.06
C THR A 49 -10.79 5.18 -6.06
N PRO A 50 -11.98 5.58 -5.57
CA PRO A 50 -12.10 6.67 -4.60
C PRO A 50 -11.29 6.45 -3.32
N GLY A 51 -10.83 7.53 -2.69
CA GLY A 51 -10.09 7.48 -1.43
C GLY A 51 -8.65 7.98 -1.56
N GLU A 52 -8.14 8.49 -0.44
CA GLU A 52 -6.87 9.20 -0.42
C GLU A 52 -5.66 8.27 -0.39
N VAL A 53 -5.79 7.12 0.27
CA VAL A 53 -4.77 6.06 0.35
C VAL A 53 -5.42 4.73 0.01
N VAL A 54 -4.99 4.15 -1.12
CA VAL A 54 -5.57 2.92 -1.69
C VAL A 54 -4.45 2.00 -2.14
N ALA A 55 -4.55 0.69 -1.91
CA ALA A 55 -3.56 -0.28 -2.36
C ALA A 55 -4.14 -1.56 -2.94
N GLY A 56 -3.32 -2.26 -3.73
CA GLY A 56 -3.51 -3.66 -4.04
C GLY A 56 -2.64 -4.54 -3.16
N LEU A 57 -3.19 -5.67 -2.70
CA LEU A 57 -2.40 -6.65 -1.95
C LEU A 57 -1.79 -7.66 -2.91
N TYR A 58 -0.52 -7.96 -2.70
CA TYR A 58 0.23 -9.00 -3.41
C TYR A 58 0.78 -10.02 -2.42
N ARG A 59 1.08 -11.22 -2.92
CA ARG A 59 1.50 -12.33 -2.07
C ARG A 59 2.95 -12.23 -1.62
N PHE A 60 3.26 -12.84 -0.48
CA PHE A 60 4.65 -13.09 -0.08
C PHE A 60 5.37 -13.99 -1.10
N LYS A 61 6.69 -13.79 -1.25
CA LYS A 61 7.58 -14.59 -2.11
C LYS A 61 7.97 -15.89 -1.42
N GLU A 62 6.96 -16.68 -1.08
CA GLU A 62 7.12 -17.93 -0.36
C GLU A 62 6.34 -19.04 -1.08
N ASP A 63 6.96 -20.22 -1.17
CA ASP A 63 6.39 -21.43 -1.77
C ASP A 63 5.39 -22.14 -0.85
N GLY A 64 5.31 -21.70 0.41
CA GLY A 64 4.37 -22.22 1.40
C GLY A 64 2.91 -21.79 1.14
N PRO A 65 2.06 -21.88 2.17
CA PRO A 65 0.67 -21.43 2.06
C PRO A 65 0.61 -19.99 1.55
N VAL A 66 -0.26 -19.75 0.56
CA VAL A 66 -0.42 -18.43 -0.03
C VAL A 66 -0.88 -17.44 1.04
N LYS A 67 -0.09 -16.39 1.24
CA LYS A 67 -0.36 -15.29 2.16
C LYS A 67 -0.22 -13.98 1.42
N PHE A 68 -1.09 -13.03 1.71
CA PHE A 68 -1.06 -11.69 1.16
C PHE A 68 -0.46 -10.70 2.16
N MET A 69 0.30 -9.73 1.66
CA MET A 69 0.86 -8.66 2.47
C MET A 69 -0.26 -7.65 2.80
N GLY A 70 -0.49 -7.38 4.08
CA GLY A 70 -1.53 -6.47 4.56
C GLY A 70 -2.27 -7.03 5.78
N VAL A 71 -3.01 -6.16 6.47
CA VAL A 71 -3.90 -6.53 7.58
C VAL A 71 -5.21 -5.77 7.41
N LEU A 72 -6.32 -6.50 7.31
CA LEU A 72 -7.65 -5.92 7.16
C LEU A 72 -8.15 -5.30 8.47
N ASP A 73 -9.14 -4.42 8.36
CA ASP A 73 -9.95 -3.94 9.48
C ASP A 73 -11.30 -4.63 9.42
N ASP A 74 -11.41 -5.77 10.09
CA ASP A 74 -12.63 -6.60 10.06
C ASP A 74 -13.69 -6.06 11.02
N ASN A 75 -14.94 -6.49 10.83
CA ASN A 75 -16.00 -6.34 11.81
C ASN A 75 -15.75 -7.26 13.01
N GLU A 76 -16.48 -7.04 14.11
CA GLU A 76 -16.38 -7.87 15.31
C GLU A 76 -16.73 -9.35 15.05
N ASP A 77 -17.54 -9.63 14.03
CA ASP A 77 -17.90 -10.98 13.60
C ASP A 77 -16.87 -11.64 12.65
N GLY A 78 -15.76 -10.95 12.36
CA GLY A 78 -14.70 -11.40 11.46
C GLY A 78 -15.00 -11.20 9.98
N SER A 79 -16.13 -10.59 9.62
CA SER A 79 -16.42 -10.23 8.22
C SER A 79 -15.64 -8.99 7.78
N PRO A 80 -15.21 -8.89 6.50
CA PRO A 80 -14.50 -7.71 6.02
C PRO A 80 -15.42 -6.49 6.01
N LYS A 81 -14.89 -5.32 6.41
CA LYS A 81 -15.58 -4.04 6.21
C LYS A 81 -15.46 -3.61 4.75
N VAL A 82 -16.56 -3.67 4.02
CA VAL A 82 -16.61 -3.39 2.57
C VAL A 82 -17.30 -2.05 2.32
N ARG A 83 -16.67 -1.19 1.52
CA ARG A 83 -17.25 0.06 1.01
C ARG A 83 -18.16 -0.22 -0.19
N ALA A 84 -19.07 0.70 -0.51
CA ALA A 84 -20.06 0.52 -1.59
C ALA A 84 -19.45 0.18 -2.97
N ASP A 85 -18.20 0.54 -3.23
CA ASP A 85 -17.46 0.25 -4.46
C ASP A 85 -16.66 -1.08 -4.42
N GLY A 86 -16.83 -1.88 -3.36
CA GLY A 86 -16.16 -3.17 -3.19
C GLY A 86 -14.76 -3.09 -2.58
N CYS A 87 -14.28 -1.89 -2.22
CA CYS A 87 -13.02 -1.77 -1.49
C CYS A 87 -13.14 -2.31 -0.06
N ILE A 88 -12.08 -2.92 0.44
CA ILE A 88 -12.03 -3.48 1.79
C ILE A 88 -11.18 -2.59 2.69
N LYS A 89 -11.67 -2.30 3.90
CA LYS A 89 -10.95 -1.48 4.87
C LYS A 89 -9.75 -2.23 5.43
N ALA A 90 -8.64 -1.53 5.63
CA ALA A 90 -7.42 -2.10 6.16
C ALA A 90 -6.84 -1.28 7.32
N THR A 91 -6.04 -1.94 8.16
CA THR A 91 -5.20 -1.30 9.17
C THR A 91 -3.73 -1.20 8.73
N ARG A 92 -3.31 -2.07 7.81
CA ARG A 92 -1.95 -2.10 7.26
C ARG A 92 -1.98 -2.50 5.79
N ILE A 93 -1.28 -1.76 4.96
CA ILE A 93 -1.14 -2.06 3.52
C ILE A 93 0.32 -2.01 3.10
N PRO A 94 0.73 -2.81 2.10
CA PRO A 94 2.04 -2.72 1.51
C PRO A 94 2.14 -1.48 0.59
N ALA A 95 3.36 -0.96 0.40
CA ALA A 95 3.60 0.23 -0.40
C ALA A 95 3.97 -0.06 -1.87
N GLY A 96 4.11 -1.34 -2.26
CA GLY A 96 4.57 -1.71 -3.59
C GLY A 96 3.54 -1.57 -4.70
N PHE A 97 2.26 -1.43 -4.39
CA PHE A 97 1.22 -1.09 -5.38
C PHE A 97 0.17 -0.21 -4.72
N MET A 98 0.58 1.02 -4.38
CA MET A 98 -0.18 1.92 -3.51
C MET A 98 -0.33 3.32 -4.14
N LYS A 99 -1.53 3.87 -4.06
CA LYS A 99 -1.88 5.23 -4.44
C LYS A 99 -1.99 6.12 -3.21
N ILE A 100 -1.44 7.34 -3.30
CA ILE A 100 -1.64 8.43 -2.35
C ILE A 100 -2.03 9.72 -3.11
N THR A 101 -3.07 10.41 -2.65
CA THR A 101 -3.49 11.73 -3.19
C THR A 101 -2.66 12.87 -2.61
N LYS A 102 -2.54 14.00 -3.34
CA LYS A 102 -1.84 15.19 -2.82
C LYS A 102 -2.47 15.72 -1.53
N GLU A 103 -3.79 15.58 -1.35
CA GLU A 103 -4.52 15.96 -0.14
C GLU A 103 -4.08 15.10 1.06
N ALA A 104 -3.94 13.78 0.89
CA ALA A 104 -3.39 12.90 1.93
C ALA A 104 -1.97 13.32 2.34
N VAL A 105 -1.12 13.62 1.36
CA VAL A 105 0.24 14.09 1.65
C VAL A 105 0.21 15.39 2.45
N GLY A 106 -0.63 16.36 2.06
CA GLY A 106 -0.79 17.62 2.78
C GLY A 106 -1.27 17.44 4.23
N ARG A 107 -2.25 16.55 4.44
CA ARG A 107 -2.73 16.17 5.78
C ARG A 107 -1.62 15.53 6.62
N PHE A 108 -0.87 14.60 6.05
CA PHE A 108 0.25 13.95 6.72
C PHE A 108 1.33 14.97 7.12
N MET A 109 1.72 15.86 6.20
CA MET A 109 2.71 16.91 6.46
C MET A 109 2.28 17.85 7.60
N THR A 110 0.98 18.17 7.67
CA THR A 110 0.43 19.05 8.72
C THR A 110 0.40 18.34 10.07
N ALA A 111 0.01 17.07 10.10
CA ALA A 111 -0.07 16.30 11.35
C ALA A 111 1.31 15.89 11.89
N TYR A 112 2.31 15.73 11.01
CA TYR A 112 3.66 15.28 11.36
C TYR A 112 4.75 16.27 10.92
N PRO A 113 4.77 17.50 11.46
CA PRO A 113 5.75 18.51 11.07
C PRO A 113 7.20 18.09 11.34
N ALA A 114 7.42 17.23 12.33
CA ALA A 114 8.74 16.67 12.66
C ALA A 114 9.30 15.70 11.60
N LEU A 115 8.44 15.20 10.68
CA LEU A 115 8.84 14.36 9.55
C LEU A 115 9.08 15.16 8.28
N ASN A 116 8.86 16.48 8.32
CA ASN A 116 9.15 17.38 7.22
C ASN A 116 10.59 17.86 7.30
N TYR A 117 11.26 17.95 6.15
CA TYR A 117 12.64 18.39 6.06
C TYR A 117 12.91 19.15 4.75
N GLY A 118 14.01 19.91 4.72
CA GLY A 118 14.38 20.78 3.61
C GLY A 118 14.05 22.26 3.89
N PRO A 119 14.23 23.13 2.88
CA PRO A 119 13.94 24.55 3.02
C PRO A 119 12.47 24.81 3.38
N PRO A 120 12.14 25.80 4.23
CA PRO A 120 10.75 26.05 4.66
C PRO A 120 9.74 26.32 3.54
N TYR A 121 10.21 26.83 2.39
CA TYR A 121 9.39 27.11 1.20
C TYR A 121 9.31 25.92 0.23
N HIS A 122 10.00 24.81 0.51
CA HIS A 122 10.09 23.63 -0.35
C HIS A 122 10.33 22.37 0.48
N LEU A 123 9.35 22.03 1.31
CA LEU A 123 9.43 20.89 2.22
C LEU A 123 9.25 19.56 1.48
N SER A 124 10.10 18.60 1.83
CA SER A 124 9.89 17.16 1.63
C SER A 124 9.35 16.54 2.92
N THR A 125 8.75 15.36 2.81
CA THR A 125 8.18 14.64 3.97
C THR A 125 8.53 13.17 3.91
N ASP A 126 9.02 12.62 5.03
CA ASP A 126 9.31 11.20 5.16
C ASP A 126 8.03 10.43 5.53
N LEU A 127 7.17 10.17 4.54
CA LEU A 127 5.95 9.39 4.72
C LEU A 127 6.23 8.00 5.32
N PHE A 128 7.37 7.42 4.97
CA PHE A 128 7.76 6.04 5.28
C PHE A 128 8.79 5.97 6.42
N ASN A 129 8.79 6.98 7.29
CA ASN A 129 9.63 7.01 8.49
C ASN A 129 9.30 5.83 9.41
N HIS A 130 10.29 4.99 9.70
CA HIS A 130 10.08 3.68 10.32
C HIS A 130 11.18 3.31 11.32
N GLY A 131 11.04 2.14 11.95
CA GLY A 131 11.93 1.67 12.99
C GLY A 131 11.19 1.22 14.25
N ALA A 132 11.88 1.24 15.39
CA ALA A 132 11.32 0.82 16.66
C ALA A 132 10.21 1.78 17.14
N HIS A 133 9.03 1.25 17.44
CA HIS A 133 7.91 1.99 17.99
C HIS A 133 7.08 1.09 18.91
N ALA A 134 6.84 1.55 20.14
CA ALA A 134 6.07 0.83 21.16
C ALA A 134 6.57 -0.62 21.39
N GLY A 135 7.90 -0.83 21.41
CA GLY A 135 8.51 -2.14 21.66
C GLY A 135 8.51 -3.11 20.47
N ALA A 136 8.03 -2.70 19.31
CA ALA A 136 8.07 -3.49 18.08
C ALA A 136 8.84 -2.78 16.96
N TRP A 137 9.47 -3.55 16.06
CA TRP A 137 10.06 -3.01 14.83
C TRP A 137 8.98 -2.90 13.75
N TRP A 138 8.84 -1.71 13.16
CA TRP A 138 7.91 -1.46 12.08
C TRP A 138 8.68 -1.24 10.77
N GLY A 139 8.29 -1.98 9.73
CA GLY A 139 8.70 -1.71 8.36
C GLY A 139 8.11 -0.40 7.83
N GLU A 140 8.65 0.09 6.71
CA GLU A 140 8.36 1.41 6.14
C GLU A 140 6.89 1.62 5.77
N ASP A 141 6.29 0.62 5.15
CA ASP A 141 4.90 0.58 4.68
C ASP A 141 3.90 0.55 5.85
N TYR A 142 4.18 -0.29 6.86
CA TYR A 142 3.33 -0.42 8.03
C TYR A 142 3.51 0.74 9.01
N ALA A 143 4.69 1.37 9.06
CA ALA A 143 4.89 2.60 9.82
C ALA A 143 4.10 3.76 9.21
N PHE A 144 4.10 3.89 7.87
CA PHE A 144 3.21 4.82 7.17
C PHE A 144 1.74 4.53 7.48
N SER A 145 1.30 3.27 7.32
CA SER A 145 -0.08 2.84 7.60
C SER A 145 -0.52 3.22 9.02
N ARG A 146 0.34 2.93 10.02
CA ARG A 146 0.09 3.28 11.43
C ARG A 146 -0.08 4.79 11.63
N ASN A 147 0.83 5.59 11.09
CA ASN A 147 0.79 7.04 11.22
C ASN A 147 -0.44 7.62 10.50
N TRP A 148 -0.76 7.14 9.30
CA TRP A 148 -1.95 7.57 8.56
C TRP A 148 -3.24 7.26 9.34
N CYS A 149 -3.40 6.05 9.87
CA CYS A 149 -4.55 5.71 10.69
C CYS A 149 -4.62 6.52 11.99
N ALA A 150 -3.48 6.84 12.62
CA ALA A 150 -3.44 7.61 13.87
C ALA A 150 -3.99 9.04 13.71
N ILE A 151 -3.98 9.60 12.49
CA ILE A 151 -4.56 10.92 12.19
C ILE A 151 -5.97 10.83 11.60
N GLY A 152 -6.64 9.69 11.76
CA GLY A 152 -7.98 9.43 11.24
C GLY A 152 -8.02 9.16 9.74
N GLY A 153 -6.88 8.85 9.13
CA GLY A 153 -6.81 8.42 7.74
C GLY A 153 -7.35 6.99 7.56
N GLU A 154 -8.06 6.77 6.46
CA GLU A 154 -8.54 5.43 6.11
C GLU A 154 -7.65 4.79 5.05
N LEU A 155 -7.45 3.47 5.17
CA LEU A 155 -6.73 2.66 4.19
C LEU A 155 -7.74 1.75 3.49
N TRP A 156 -7.72 1.77 2.17
CA TRP A 156 -8.62 0.98 1.35
C TRP A 156 -7.85 0.02 0.45
N VAL A 157 -8.35 -1.20 0.32
CA VAL A 157 -7.78 -2.24 -0.54
C VAL A 157 -8.72 -2.47 -1.72
N VAL A 158 -8.19 -2.46 -2.93
CA VAL A 158 -8.89 -2.98 -4.11
C VAL A 158 -8.60 -4.48 -4.18
N PRO A 159 -9.58 -5.35 -3.85
CA PRO A 159 -9.28 -6.78 -3.67
C PRO A 159 -9.05 -7.50 -5.01
N ASP A 160 -9.74 -7.08 -6.06
CA ASP A 160 -9.66 -7.70 -7.38
C ASP A 160 -8.66 -6.96 -8.27
N LEU A 161 -7.38 -7.21 -7.99
CA LEU A 161 -6.23 -6.83 -8.81
C LEU A 161 -5.35 -8.07 -9.04
N SER A 162 -4.84 -8.24 -10.26
CA SER A 162 -3.91 -9.32 -10.58
C SER A 162 -2.49 -8.82 -10.51
N LEU A 163 -1.84 -9.10 -9.38
CA LEU A 163 -0.46 -8.67 -9.09
C LEU A 163 0.44 -9.90 -9.01
N THR A 164 1.57 -9.85 -9.71
CA THR A 164 2.61 -10.88 -9.65
C THR A 164 3.85 -10.31 -8.96
N HIS A 165 4.26 -10.95 -7.88
CA HIS A 165 5.47 -10.57 -7.14
C HIS A 165 6.65 -11.41 -7.61
N HIS A 166 7.79 -10.80 -7.92
CA HIS A 166 8.93 -11.46 -8.56
C HIS A 166 10.09 -11.63 -7.58
N ALA A 167 10.57 -12.86 -7.41
CA ALA A 167 11.93 -13.11 -6.95
C ALA A 167 12.90 -13.11 -8.15
N GLN A 168 14.18 -13.37 -7.91
CA GLN A 168 15.17 -13.41 -8.99
C GLN A 168 14.86 -14.48 -10.06
N SER A 169 14.32 -15.63 -9.65
CA SER A 169 14.05 -16.77 -10.53
C SER A 169 12.58 -17.20 -10.56
N GLU A 170 11.75 -16.70 -9.67
CA GLU A 170 10.38 -17.19 -9.45
C GLU A 170 9.37 -16.06 -9.52
N ALA A 171 8.17 -16.39 -10.00
CA ALA A 171 7.03 -15.47 -10.08
C ALA A 171 5.90 -15.97 -9.19
N TYR A 172 5.37 -15.08 -8.37
CA TYR A 172 4.33 -15.36 -7.39
C TYR A 172 3.05 -14.59 -7.79
N PRO A 173 2.25 -15.12 -8.75
CA PRO A 173 1.00 -14.49 -9.14
C PRO A 173 -0.03 -14.58 -8.01
N GLY A 174 -0.82 -13.53 -7.84
CA GLY A 174 -1.89 -13.47 -6.86
C GLY A 174 -3.03 -12.55 -7.29
N ASN A 175 -4.23 -12.89 -6.82
CA ASN A 175 -5.39 -12.00 -6.82
C ASN A 175 -6.10 -12.18 -5.49
N PHE A 176 -6.20 -11.12 -4.71
CA PHE A 176 -6.66 -11.20 -3.33
C PHE A 176 -8.15 -11.57 -3.23
N HIS A 177 -8.97 -11.06 -4.14
CA HIS A 177 -10.39 -11.42 -4.25
C HIS A 177 -10.58 -12.92 -4.47
N LYS A 178 -9.90 -13.50 -5.48
CA LYS A 178 -9.93 -14.95 -5.75
C LYS A 178 -9.43 -15.77 -4.57
N PHE A 179 -8.35 -15.30 -3.92
CA PHE A 179 -7.83 -15.96 -2.73
C PHE A 179 -8.87 -16.03 -1.62
N MET A 180 -9.57 -14.94 -1.31
CA MET A 180 -10.61 -14.90 -0.29
C MET A 180 -11.81 -15.80 -0.64
N MET A 181 -12.25 -15.81 -1.91
CA MET A 181 -13.37 -16.67 -2.34
C MET A 181 -13.07 -18.17 -2.17
N ALA A 182 -11.79 -18.56 -2.24
CA ALA A 182 -11.34 -19.94 -2.09
C ALA A 182 -11.00 -20.33 -0.64
N GLN A 183 -11.14 -19.43 0.35
CA GLN A 183 -10.94 -19.78 1.77
C GLN A 183 -12.17 -20.50 2.35
N PRO A 184 -12.05 -21.25 3.46
CA PRO A 184 -13.20 -21.83 4.15
C PRO A 184 -14.32 -20.80 4.39
N GLY A 185 -15.54 -21.12 3.94
CA GLY A 185 -16.70 -20.20 4.00
C GLY A 185 -16.83 -19.25 2.80
N GLY A 186 -15.85 -19.22 1.90
CA GLY A 186 -15.91 -18.49 0.64
C GLY A 186 -16.76 -19.21 -0.42
N CYS A 187 -17.25 -18.46 -1.41
CA CYS A 187 -18.16 -18.97 -2.45
C CYS A 187 -17.51 -19.93 -3.46
N GLU A 188 -16.18 -19.95 -3.55
CA GLU A 188 -15.40 -20.87 -4.37
C GLU A 188 -14.63 -21.91 -3.52
N TYR A 189 -15.00 -22.07 -2.25
CA TYR A 189 -14.37 -23.05 -1.38
C TYR A 189 -14.74 -24.48 -1.80
N ASP A 190 -13.71 -25.27 -2.13
CA ASP A 190 -13.85 -26.67 -2.48
C ASP A 190 -13.72 -27.55 -1.23
N ASN A 191 -14.86 -28.03 -0.72
CA ASN A 191 -14.90 -28.92 0.46
C ASN A 191 -14.19 -30.26 0.22
N ASP A 192 -14.00 -30.68 -1.03
CA ASP A 192 -13.44 -31.99 -1.39
C ASP A 192 -11.90 -31.97 -1.47
N ARG A 193 -11.26 -30.79 -1.29
CA ARG A 193 -9.80 -30.60 -1.30
C ARG A 193 -9.17 -30.38 0.09
N ALA A 194 -9.97 -30.37 1.15
CA ALA A 194 -9.53 -30.08 2.52
C ALA A 194 -8.99 -31.31 3.27
#